data_AF-A0A1J0A914-F1
#
_entry.id   AF-A0A1J0A914-F1
#
_cell.length_a   1.000
_cell.length_b   1.000
_cell.length_c   1.000
_cell.angle_alpha   90.00
_cell.angle_beta   90.00
_cell.angle_gamma   90.00
#
_symmetry.space_group_name_H-M   'P 1'
#
loop_
_entity.id
_entity.type
_entity.pdbx_description
1 polymer ?
#
loop_
_entity_poly.entity_id
_entity_poly.type
_entity_poly.pdbx_seq_one_letter_code
_entity_poly.pdbx_strand_id
1 'polypeptide(L)'
;MAIVVTLSPELEALLLDKAARRGQDVSLVASELLANVLEWEEQDSEEAIKGIQQGLNDFEAGRFRSFQDFAEEQRSKHNLLADS
;
A
#
# COMPACT_ATOMS: atom_id res chain seq x y z
N MET A 1 -20.33 0.11 19.14
CA MET A 1 -20.93 1.39 18.72
C MET A 1 -21.66 1.15 17.40
N ALA A 2 -22.83 1.74 17.18
CA ALA A 2 -23.55 1.60 15.91
C ALA A 2 -23.32 2.84 15.05
N ILE A 3 -22.98 2.63 13.78
CA ILE A 3 -22.79 3.69 12.79
C ILE A 3 -23.78 3.42 11.65
N VAL A 4 -24.52 4.44 11.23
CA VAL A 4 -25.41 4.36 10.07
C VAL A 4 -24.75 5.10 8.92
N VAL A 5 -24.55 4.41 7.81
CA VAL A 5 -23.93 4.95 6.60
C VAL A 5 -24.87 4.68 5.43
N THR A 6 -25.13 5.70 4.62
CA THR A 6 -25.91 5.54 3.39
C THR A 6 -24.97 5.13 2.26
N LEU A 7 -25.16 3.93 1.71
CA LEU A 7 -24.38 3.42 0.58
C LEU A 7 -25.10 3.72 -0.73
N SER A 8 -24.36 3.79 -1.84
CA SER A 8 -25.00 3.72 -3.16
C SER A 8 -25.60 2.33 -3.36
N PRO A 9 -26.67 2.18 -4.16
CA PRO A 9 -27.29 0.88 -4.41
C PRO A 9 -26.31 -0.17 -4.94
N GLU A 10 -25.36 0.25 -5.77
CA GLU A 10 -24.33 -0.62 -6.34
C GLU A 10 -23.38 -1.14 -5.26
N LEU A 11 -22.97 -0.27 -4.34
CA LEU A 11 -22.05 -0.62 -3.26
C LEU A 11 -22.73 -1.51 -2.20
N GLU A 12 -24.00 -1.24 -1.90
CA GLU A 12 -24.81 -2.11 -1.04
C GLU A 12 -24.92 -3.52 -1.63
N ALA A 13 -25.24 -3.64 -2.93
CA ALA A 13 -25.33 -4.93 -3.60
C ALA A 13 -24.00 -5.71 -3.57
N LEU A 14 -22.88 -5.01 -3.79
CA LEU A 14 -21.53 -5.59 -3.68
C LEU A 14 -21.22 -6.10 -2.28
N LEU A 15 -21.57 -5.33 -1.24
CA LEU A 15 -21.36 -5.72 0.14
C LEU A 15 -22.20 -6.93 0.53
N LEU A 16 -23.47 -6.97 0.11
CA LEU A 16 -24.39 -8.08 0.33
C LEU A 16 -23.91 -9.36 -0.36
N ASP A 17 -23.51 -9.28 -1.63
CA ASP A 17 -22.95 -10.41 -2.38
C ASP A 17 -21.67 -10.93 -1.71
N LYS A 18 -20.78 -10.03 -1.28
CA LYS A 18 -19.56 -10.42 -0.56
C LYS A 18 -19.85 -11.12 0.76
N ALA A 19 -20.82 -10.64 1.53
CA ALA A 19 -21.24 -11.27 2.78
C ALA A 19 -21.86 -12.66 2.54
N ALA A 20 -22.72 -12.79 1.52
CA ALA A 20 -23.31 -14.06 1.12
C ALA A 20 -22.25 -15.09 0.71
N ARG A 21 -21.27 -14.69 -0.10
CA ARG A 21 -20.15 -15.58 -0.52
C ARG A 21 -19.30 -16.07 0.64
N ARG A 22 -19.16 -15.26 1.69
CA ARG A 22 -18.40 -15.62 2.90
C ARG A 22 -19.23 -16.35 3.96
N GLY A 23 -20.55 -16.39 3.79
CA GLY A 23 -21.47 -16.92 4.82
C GLY A 23 -21.40 -16.13 6.13
N GLN A 24 -21.05 -14.85 6.06
CA GLN A 24 -20.86 -13.97 7.22
C GLN A 24 -21.96 -12.91 7.27
N ASP A 25 -22.17 -12.36 8.47
CA ASP A 25 -23.04 -11.20 8.65
C ASP A 25 -22.48 -9.96 7.93
N VAL A 26 -23.38 -9.19 7.31
CA VAL A 26 -23.03 -8.00 6.53
C VAL A 26 -22.31 -6.96 7.38
N SER A 27 -22.71 -6.79 8.64
CA SER A 27 -22.08 -5.84 9.56
C SER A 27 -20.65 -6.26 9.94
N LEU A 28 -20.39 -7.56 10.04
CA LEU A 28 -19.04 -8.08 10.28
C LEU A 28 -18.15 -7.82 9.08
N VAL A 29 -18.62 -8.14 7.87
CA VAL A 29 -17.87 -7.91 6.62
C VAL A 29 -17.61 -6.41 6.40
N ALA A 30 -18.58 -5.55 6.70
CA ALA A 30 -18.39 -4.10 6.64
C ALA A 30 -17.33 -3.62 7.64
N SER A 31 -17.35 -4.15 8.87
CA SER A 31 -16.38 -3.79 9.91
C SER A 31 -14.97 -4.23 9.56
N GLU A 32 -14.79 -5.46 9.05
CA GLU A 32 -13.50 -5.96 8.56
C GLU A 32 -12.96 -5.12 7.40
N LEU A 33 -13.83 -4.73 6.45
CA LEU A 33 -13.45 -3.88 5.33
C LEU A 33 -12.97 -2.50 5.79
N LEU A 34 -13.69 -1.88 6.74
CA LEU A 34 -13.30 -0.59 7.31
C LEU A 34 -11.98 -0.70 8.08
N ALA A 35 -11.79 -1.76 8.86
CA ALA A 35 -10.54 -2.00 9.58
C ALA A 35 -9.35 -2.11 8.61
N ASN A 36 -9.49 -2.88 7.54
CA ASN A 36 -8.43 -3.04 6.54
C ASN A 36 -8.08 -1.72 5.83
N VAL A 37 -9.08 -0.90 5.48
CA VAL A 37 -8.81 0.39 4.83
C VAL A 37 -8.05 1.33 5.78
N LEU A 38 -8.47 1.40 7.04
CA LEU A 38 -7.80 2.25 8.04
C LEU A 38 -6.36 1.78 8.33
N GLU A 39 -6.14 0.46 8.39
CA GLU A 39 -4.79 -0.10 8.57
C GLU A 39 -3.89 0.22 7.37
N TRP A 40 -4.40 0.11 6.14
CA TRP A 40 -3.64 0.43 4.93
C TRP A 40 -3.29 1.92 4.84
N GLU A 41 -4.20 2.82 5.23
CA GLU A 41 -3.92 4.26 5.27
C GLU A 41 -2.77 4.60 6.23
N GLU A 42 -2.72 3.92 7.37
CA GLU A 42 -1.67 4.10 8.38
C GLU A 42 -0.34 3.51 7.91
N GLN A 43 -0.33 2.26 7.43
CA GLN A 43 0.90 1.55 7.04
C GLN A 43 1.59 2.14 5.80
N ASP A 44 0.85 2.44 4.72
CA ASP A 44 1.45 2.96 3.48
C ASP A 44 2.05 4.36 3.70
N SER A 45 1.35 5.19 4.47
CA SER A 45 1.81 6.54 4.82
C SER A 45 3.05 6.49 5.71
N GLU A 46 3.06 5.63 6.74
CA GLU A 46 4.20 5.52 7.65
C GLU A 46 5.45 4.96 6.98
N GLU A 47 5.33 3.93 6.15
CA GLU A 47 6.46 3.35 5.41
C GLU A 47 7.05 4.36 4.42
N ALA A 48 6.20 5.08 3.68
CA ALA A 48 6.65 6.14 2.77
C ALA A 48 7.37 7.27 3.50
N ILE A 49 6.80 7.78 4.60
CA ILE A 49 7.41 8.84 5.42
C ILE A 49 8.76 8.37 5.98
N LYS A 50 8.83 7.15 6.51
CA LYS A 50 10.06 6.57 7.06
C LYS A 50 11.13 6.41 5.99
N GLY A 51 10.77 5.94 4.80
CA GLY A 51 11.68 5.82 3.66
C GLY A 51 12.26 7.15 3.22
N ILE A 52 11.42 8.20 3.12
CA ILE A 52 11.85 9.56 2.80
C ILE A 52 12.82 10.10 3.87
N GLN A 53 12.44 9.99 5.15
CA GLN A 53 13.27 10.48 6.25
C GLN A 53 14.62 9.78 6.30
N GLN A 54 14.64 8.46 6.08
CA GLN A 54 15.88 7.70 5.98
C GLN A 54 16.74 8.17 4.81
N GLY A 55 16.16 8.34 3.63
CA GLY A 55 16.88 8.83 2.45
C GLY A 55 17.49 10.22 2.65
N LEU A 56 16.76 11.13 3.31
CA LEU A 56 17.28 12.46 3.67
C LEU A 56 18.45 12.36 4.65
N ASN A 57 18.31 11.55 5.71
CA ASN A 57 19.39 11.34 6.69
C ASN A 57 20.63 10.68 6.06
N ASP A 58 20.44 9.76 5.11
CA ASP A 58 21.51 9.13 4.36
C ASP A 58 22.22 10.14 3.45
N PHE A 59 21.46 11.01 2.78
CA PHE A 59 22.01 12.09 1.96
C PHE A 59 22.84 13.09 2.79
N GLU A 60 22.31 13.56 3.91
CA GLU A 60 23.02 14.47 4.83
C GLU A 60 24.32 13.86 5.38
N ALA A 61 24.31 12.55 5.64
CA ALA A 61 25.48 11.82 6.11
C ALA A 61 26.45 11.41 4.99
N GLY A 62 26.20 11.81 3.73
CA GLY A 62 27.03 11.45 2.58
C GLY A 62 26.92 9.99 2.14
N ARG A 63 25.92 9.25 2.64
CA ARG A 63 25.61 7.87 2.26
C ARG A 63 24.72 7.83 1.01
N PHE A 64 25.20 8.42 -0.08
CA PHE A 64 24.55 8.32 -1.38
C PHE A 64 25.56 7.81 -2.42
N ARG A 65 25.05 7.33 -3.55
CA ARG A 65 25.88 6.89 -4.67
C ARG A 65 25.34 7.43 -5.98
N SER A 66 26.21 7.46 -6.99
CA SER A 66 25.81 7.82 -8.35
C SER A 66 24.74 6.85 -8.86
N PHE A 67 23.72 7.42 -9.51
CA PHE A 67 22.71 6.62 -10.20
C PHE A 67 23.33 5.76 -11.31
N GLN A 68 24.37 6.27 -11.98
CA GLN A 68 25.04 5.54 -13.06
C GLN A 68 25.69 4.25 -12.52
N ASP A 69 26.44 4.35 -11.43
CA ASP A 69 27.10 3.22 -10.79
C ASP A 69 26.08 2.20 -10.28
N PHE A 70 24.97 2.67 -9.70
CA PHE A 70 23.83 1.83 -9.30
C PHE A 70 23.26 1.07 -10.50
N ALA A 71 23.00 1.77 -11.60
CA ALA A 71 22.35 1.21 -12.79
C ALA A 71 23.23 0.17 -13.48
N GLU A 72 24.53 0.43 -13.57
CA GLU A 72 25.51 -0.53 -14.11
C GLU A 72 25.60 -1.80 -13.26
N GLU A 73 25.64 -1.67 -11.93
CA GLU A 73 25.60 -2.81 -11.01
C GLU A 73 24.32 -3.64 -11.19
N GLN A 74 23.14 -3.01 -11.21
CA GLN A 74 21.88 -3.74 -11.35
C GLN A 74 21.77 -4.42 -12.72
N ARG A 75 22.23 -3.78 -13.80
CA ARG A 75 22.24 -4.39 -15.14
C ARG A 75 23.13 -5.63 -15.17
N SER A 76 24.34 -5.53 -14.60
CA SER A 76 25.25 -6.67 -14.49
C SER A 76 24.64 -7.80 -13.67
N LYS A 77 24.05 -7.48 -12.51
CA LYS A 77 23.42 -8.47 -11.61
C LYS A 77 22.24 -9.21 -12.24
N HIS A 78 21.48 -8.53 -13.10
CA HIS A 78 20.25 -9.07 -13.70
C HIS A 78 20.38 -9.43 -15.19
N ASN A 79 21.59 -9.42 -15.75
CA ASN A 79 21.86 -9.65 -17.18
C ASN A 79 20.98 -8.78 -18.10
N LEU A 80 20.72 -7.54 -17.69
CA LEU A 80 19.97 -6.59 -18.51
C LEU A 80 20.94 -5.96 -19.51
N LEU A 81 20.55 -5.93 -20.79
CA LEU A 81 21.31 -5.25 -21.83
C LEU A 81 21.41 -3.75 -21.48
N ALA A 82 22.60 -3.18 -21.62
CA ALA A 82 22.73 -1.73 -21.56
C ALA A 82 22.03 -1.15 -22.80
N ASP A 83 21.07 -0.25 -22.59
CA ASP A 83 20.56 0.57 -23.69
C ASP A 83 21.75 1.33 -24.31
N SER A 84 21.84 1.22 -25.63
CA SER A 84 22.90 1.83 -26.47
C SER A 84 22.72 3.33 -26.60
#